data_AF-A0A0E9A483-F1
#
_entry.id   AF-A0A0E9A483-F1
#
_cell.length_a   1.000
_cell.length_b   1.000
_cell.length_c   1.000
_cell.angle_alpha   90.00
_cell.angle_beta   90.00
_cell.angle_gamma   90.00
#
_symmetry.space_group_name_H-M   'P 1'
#
loop_
_entity.id
_entity.type
_entity.pdbx_description
1 polymer ?
#
loop_
_entity_poly.entity_id
_entity_poly.type
_entity_poly.pdbx_seq_one_letter_code
_entity_poly.pdbx_strand_id
1 'polypeptide(L)'
;MDEFLTVNPGLAGRFNRKLRFESYSPVEIVEIGHRYATPRASQLDDAAREVFLDAVTTIRNYTTPSGQHGIDAMQNGRFARNVIERAEGFRDTRVVAQKRAGQPVSVQDLQIITATDIDAAIRSVCSDNRDMAAIVW
;
A
#
# COMPACT_ATOMS: atom_id res chain seq x y z
N MET A 1 -7.78 -16.54 15.19
CA MET A 1 -6.85 -16.99 16.26
C MET A 1 -7.62 -17.52 17.47
N ASP A 2 -8.49 -16.72 18.09
CA ASP A 2 -9.21 -17.17 19.30
C ASP A 2 -10.14 -18.36 19.00
N GLU A 3 -10.80 -18.39 17.85
CA GLU A 3 -11.60 -19.53 17.38
C GLU A 3 -10.77 -20.81 17.10
N PHE A 4 -9.51 -20.67 16.67
CA PHE A 4 -8.60 -21.80 16.48
C PHE A 4 -8.17 -22.39 17.83
N LEU A 5 -7.98 -21.54 18.84
CA LEU A 5 -7.61 -21.98 20.19
C LEU A 5 -8.77 -22.67 20.94
N THR A 6 -10.01 -22.49 20.50
CA THR A 6 -11.18 -23.21 21.05
C THR A 6 -11.38 -24.61 20.49
N VAL A 7 -10.66 -24.99 19.41
CA VAL A 7 -10.76 -26.33 18.79
C VAL A 7 -10.26 -27.43 19.73
N ASN A 8 -9.36 -27.12 20.67
CA ASN A 8 -8.89 -28.08 21.67
C ASN A 8 -8.60 -27.37 23.01
N PRO A 9 -9.31 -27.71 24.10
CA PRO A 9 -9.18 -27.03 25.39
C PRO A 9 -7.75 -26.99 25.95
N GLY A 10 -6.93 -28.01 25.67
CA GLY A 10 -5.55 -28.08 26.11
C GLY A 10 -4.57 -27.21 25.31
N LEU A 11 -4.99 -26.67 24.16
CA LEU A 11 -4.14 -25.85 23.28
C LEU A 11 -4.06 -24.41 23.79
N ALA A 12 -5.18 -23.84 24.24
CA ALA A 12 -5.23 -22.49 24.78
C ALA A 12 -4.26 -22.32 25.97
N GLY A 13 -4.15 -23.33 26.84
CA GLY A 13 -3.24 -23.32 27.99
C GLY A 13 -1.75 -23.36 27.64
N ARG A 14 -1.37 -23.81 26.44
CA ARG A 14 0.03 -23.85 25.96
C ARG A 14 0.52 -22.49 25.43
N PHE A 15 -0.40 -21.56 25.17
CA PHE A 15 -0.09 -20.19 24.74
C PHE A 15 -0.37 -19.21 25.88
N ASN A 16 0.51 -19.19 26.88
CA ASN A 16 0.39 -18.33 28.06
C ASN A 16 0.63 -16.84 27.79
N ARG A 17 1.12 -16.47 26.59
CA ARG A 17 1.29 -15.10 26.13
C ARG A 17 0.67 -14.94 24.75
N LYS A 18 -0.15 -13.90 24.58
CA LYS A 18 -0.76 -13.52 23.30
C LYS A 18 -0.37 -12.07 23.00
N LEU A 19 0.32 -11.87 21.88
CA LEU A 19 0.60 -10.54 21.35
C LEU A 19 -0.41 -10.25 20.24
N ARG A 20 -1.18 -9.17 20.39
CA ARG A 20 -2.05 -8.67 19.32
C ARG A 20 -1.29 -7.57 18.60
N PHE A 21 -1.17 -7.71 17.29
CA PHE A 21 -0.61 -6.67 16.44
C PHE A 21 -1.77 -5.84 15.90
N GLU A 22 -1.76 -4.54 16.19
CA GLU A 22 -2.73 -3.60 15.64
C GLU A 22 -2.40 -3.30 14.18
N SER A 23 -3.42 -2.93 13.42
CA SER A 23 -3.26 -2.45 12.05
C SER A 23 -2.49 -1.13 12.06
N TYR A 24 -1.63 -0.93 11.06
CA TYR A 24 -0.89 0.32 10.95
C TYR A 24 -1.84 1.50 10.66
N SER A 25 -1.50 2.66 11.22
CA SER A 25 -2.12 3.93 10.86
C SER A 25 -1.76 4.33 9.42
N PRO A 26 -2.51 5.27 8.80
CA PRO A 26 -2.21 5.72 7.44
C PRO A 26 -0.80 6.31 7.32
N VAL A 27 -0.36 7.05 8.33
CA VAL A 27 1.00 7.63 8.38
C VAL A 27 2.06 6.54 8.43
N GLU A 28 1.85 5.48 9.23
CA GLU A 28 2.77 4.35 9.29
C GLU A 28 2.84 3.57 7.97
N ILE A 29 1.71 3.42 7.26
CA ILE A 29 1.68 2.79 5.94
C ILE A 29 2.50 3.59 4.92
N VAL A 30 2.35 4.91 4.88
CA VAL A 30 3.15 5.79 4.01
C VAL A 30 4.63 5.70 4.39
N GLU A 31 4.96 5.67 5.68
CA GLU A 31 6.33 5.52 6.17
C GLU A 31 6.94 4.15 5.79
N ILE A 32 6.17 3.07 5.88
CA ILE A 32 6.59 1.74 5.40
C ILE A 32 6.88 1.80 3.89
N GLY A 33 6.00 2.43 3.11
CA GLY A 33 6.21 2.63 1.67
C GLY A 33 7.48 3.41 1.38
N HIS A 34 7.71 4.52 2.08
CA HIS A 34 8.92 5.32 1.96
C HIS A 34 10.19 4.49 2.26
N ARG A 35 10.22 3.78 3.39
CA ARG A 35 11.35 2.91 3.75
C ARG A 35 11.58 1.77 2.78
N TYR A 36 10.52 1.28 2.13
CA TYR A 36 10.62 0.27 1.10
C TYR A 36 11.21 0.83 -0.21
N ALA A 37 10.86 2.06 -0.58
CA ALA A 37 11.32 2.74 -1.79
C ALA A 37 12.80 3.17 -1.72
N THR A 38 13.26 3.69 -0.58
CA THR A 38 14.62 4.25 -0.43
C THR A 38 15.76 3.33 -0.90
N PRO A 39 15.88 2.06 -0.44
CA PRO A 39 16.97 1.18 -0.89
C PRO A 39 16.89 0.80 -2.38
N ARG A 40 15.77 1.11 -3.06
CA ARG A 40 15.54 0.85 -4.49
C ARG A 40 15.86 2.07 -5.35
N ALA A 41 16.41 3.14 -4.77
CA ALA A 41 16.61 4.43 -5.41
C ALA A 41 15.32 5.08 -5.93
N SER A 42 14.17 4.71 -5.34
CA SER A 42 12.87 5.31 -5.63
C SER A 42 12.51 6.32 -4.55
N GLN A 43 11.97 7.47 -4.94
CA GLN A 43 11.60 8.55 -4.03
C GLN A 43 10.21 9.07 -4.37
N LEU A 44 9.32 9.15 -3.38
CA LEU A 44 8.04 9.83 -3.55
C LEU A 44 8.29 11.32 -3.39
N ASP A 45 7.81 12.13 -4.34
CA ASP A 45 7.70 13.57 -4.11
C ASP A 45 6.61 13.89 -3.07
N ASP A 46 6.57 15.14 -2.60
CA ASP A 46 5.66 15.53 -1.52
C ASP A 46 4.18 15.33 -1.92
N ALA A 47 3.83 15.67 -3.16
CA ALA A 47 2.48 15.45 -3.68
C ALA A 47 2.09 13.96 -3.73
N ALA A 48 3.04 13.09 -4.08
CA ALA A 48 2.86 11.64 -4.07
C ALA A 48 2.65 11.11 -2.65
N ARG A 49 3.36 11.66 -1.65
CA ARG A 49 3.16 11.29 -0.24
C ARG A 49 1.79 11.72 0.26
N GLU A 50 1.33 12.92 -0.10
CA GLU A 50 -0.01 13.43 0.25
C GLU A 50 -1.11 12.56 -0.35
N VAL A 51 -1.06 12.31 -1.67
CA VAL A 51 -2.02 11.42 -2.35
C VAL A 51 -2.03 10.03 -1.74
N PHE A 52 -0.85 9.49 -1.39
CA PHE A 52 -0.78 8.19 -0.74
C PHE A 52 -1.45 8.21 0.64
N LEU A 53 -1.20 9.25 1.44
CA LEU A 53 -1.79 9.39 2.77
C LEU A 53 -3.31 9.49 2.72
N ASP A 54 -3.85 10.31 1.81
CA ASP A 54 -5.29 10.50 1.64
C ASP A 54 -5.96 9.18 1.25
N ALA A 55 -5.40 8.51 0.24
CA ALA A 55 -5.91 7.24 -0.22
C ALA A 55 -5.88 6.14 0.86
N VAL A 56 -4.79 6.03 1.63
CA VAL A 56 -4.71 5.06 2.74
C VAL A 56 -5.71 5.41 3.84
N THR A 57 -5.94 6.70 4.09
CA THR A 57 -6.95 7.15 5.05
C THR A 57 -8.35 6.70 4.61
N THR A 58 -8.69 6.87 3.33
CA THR A 58 -9.94 6.36 2.74
C THR A 58 -10.04 4.84 2.85
N ILE A 59 -8.99 4.10 2.50
CA ILE A 59 -8.94 2.63 2.58
C ILE A 59 -9.11 2.14 4.03
N ARG A 60 -8.49 2.80 5.00
CA ARG A 60 -8.61 2.43 6.42
C ARG A 60 -10.02 2.63 6.97
N ASN A 61 -10.69 3.69 6.51
CA ASN A 61 -12.06 4.02 6.91
C ASN A 61 -13.12 3.18 6.16
N TYR A 62 -12.74 2.54 5.07
CA TYR A 62 -13.60 1.60 4.36
C TYR A 62 -13.77 0.30 5.16
N THR A 63 -15.00 -0.21 5.22
CA THR A 63 -15.33 -1.53 5.76
C THR A 63 -15.73 -2.44 4.62
N THR A 64 -15.04 -3.58 4.49
CA THR A 64 -15.33 -4.58 3.45
C THR A 64 -16.68 -5.25 3.68
N PRO A 65 -17.25 -5.93 2.66
CA PRO A 65 -18.44 -6.75 2.84
C PRO A 65 -18.29 -7.85 3.91
N SER A 66 -17.07 -8.30 4.18
CA SER A 66 -16.72 -9.26 5.23
C SER A 66 -16.59 -8.64 6.63
N GLY A 67 -16.79 -7.32 6.76
CA GLY A 67 -16.73 -6.60 8.04
C GLY A 67 -15.31 -6.26 8.51
N GLN A 68 -14.31 -6.37 7.64
CA GLN A 68 -12.91 -6.02 7.95
C GLN A 68 -12.62 -4.57 7.56
N HIS A 69 -11.66 -3.94 8.23
CA HIS A 69 -11.12 -2.66 7.75
C HIS A 69 -10.40 -2.88 6.42
N GLY A 70 -10.55 -1.94 5.49
CA GLY A 70 -9.97 -2.07 4.15
C GLY A 70 -8.46 -2.25 4.19
N ILE A 71 -7.76 -1.61 5.13
CA ILE A 71 -6.30 -1.77 5.26
C ILE A 71 -5.89 -3.20 5.67
N ASP A 72 -6.72 -3.89 6.45
CA ASP A 72 -6.50 -5.29 6.83
C ASP A 72 -6.79 -6.23 5.67
N ALA A 73 -7.86 -5.97 4.92
CA ALA A 73 -8.17 -6.71 3.70
C ALA A 73 -7.06 -6.54 2.64
N MET A 74 -6.41 -5.39 2.60
CA MET A 74 -5.24 -5.11 1.77
C MET A 74 -3.92 -5.59 2.37
N GLN A 75 -3.94 -6.23 3.53
CA GLN A 75 -2.79 -6.85 4.19
C GLN A 75 -1.72 -5.84 4.65
N ASN A 76 -2.12 -4.66 5.13
CA ASN A 76 -1.29 -3.69 5.85
C ASN A 76 0.05 -3.37 5.15
N GLY A 77 1.20 -3.74 5.73
CA GLY A 77 2.51 -3.44 5.16
C GLY A 77 2.73 -4.05 3.76
N ARG A 78 2.02 -5.13 3.40
CA ARG A 78 2.04 -5.64 2.03
C ARG A 78 1.38 -4.68 1.05
N PHE A 79 0.29 -4.01 1.46
CA PHE A 79 -0.32 -2.96 0.65
C PHE A 79 0.70 -1.88 0.31
N ALA A 80 1.41 -1.37 1.32
CA ALA A 80 2.43 -0.33 1.14
C ALA A 80 3.47 -0.75 0.11
N ARG A 81 4.02 -1.96 0.26
CA ARG A 81 4.99 -2.53 -0.68
C ARG A 81 4.44 -2.65 -2.09
N ASN A 82 3.25 -3.24 -2.25
CA ASN A 82 2.64 -3.48 -3.55
C ASN A 82 2.37 -2.16 -4.29
N VAL A 83 1.95 -1.11 -3.56
CA VAL A 83 1.75 0.24 -4.14
C VAL A 83 3.07 0.78 -4.66
N ILE A 84 4.17 0.70 -3.90
CA ILE A 84 5.47 1.18 -4.37
C ILE A 84 5.96 0.41 -5.59
N GLU A 85 5.91 -0.93 -5.57
CA GLU A 85 6.33 -1.76 -6.70
C GLU A 85 5.51 -1.43 -7.97
N ARG A 86 4.21 -1.19 -7.84
CA ARG A 86 3.34 -0.80 -8.95
C ARG A 86 3.61 0.64 -9.41
N ALA A 87 3.87 1.56 -8.49
CA ALA A 87 4.17 2.96 -8.80
C ALA A 87 5.52 3.12 -9.52
N GLU A 88 6.52 2.29 -9.19
CA GLU A 88 7.77 2.19 -9.97
C GLU A 88 7.49 1.85 -11.44
N GLY A 89 6.59 0.88 -11.70
CA GLY A 89 6.18 0.53 -13.06
C GLY A 89 5.45 1.65 -13.81
N PHE A 90 4.61 2.42 -13.11
CA PHE A 90 3.93 3.59 -13.69
C PHE A 90 4.93 4.71 -13.99
N ARG A 91 5.86 5.01 -13.08
CA ARG A 91 6.98 5.93 -13.32
C ARG A 91 7.76 5.52 -14.56
N ASP A 92 8.16 4.27 -14.65
CA ASP A 92 8.97 3.77 -15.77
C ASP A 92 8.25 3.95 -17.11
N THR A 93 6.93 3.68 -17.13
CA THR A 93 6.08 3.91 -18.31
C THR A 93 6.02 5.40 -18.67
N ARG A 94 5.85 6.29 -17.68
CA ARG A 94 5.85 7.75 -17.85
C ARG A 94 7.18 8.24 -18.43
N VAL A 95 8.31 7.79 -17.89
CA VAL A 95 9.66 8.18 -18.36
C VAL A 95 9.93 7.68 -19.78
N VAL A 96 9.49 6.46 -20.13
CA VAL A 96 9.58 5.96 -21.50
C VAL A 96 8.76 6.83 -22.45
N ALA A 97 7.56 7.26 -22.06
CA ALA A 97 6.73 8.15 -22.85
C ALA A 97 7.38 9.54 -23.04
N GLN A 98 7.95 10.13 -21.98
CA GLN A 98 8.74 11.37 -22.04
C GLN A 98 9.87 11.27 -23.07
N LYS A 99 10.68 10.20 -23.00
CA LYS A 99 11.76 9.98 -23.97
C LYS A 99 11.26 9.84 -25.40
N ARG A 100 10.15 9.12 -25.62
CA ARG A 100 9.53 8.96 -26.95
C ARG A 100 8.98 10.27 -27.50
N ALA A 101 8.56 11.18 -26.63
CA ALA A 101 8.14 12.54 -26.99
C ALA A 101 9.32 13.47 -27.31
N GLY A 102 10.56 12.98 -27.31
CA GLY A 102 11.77 13.77 -27.58
C GLY A 102 12.18 14.68 -26.42
N GLN A 103 11.59 14.51 -25.24
CA GLN A 103 11.96 15.26 -24.04
C GLN A 103 13.20 14.63 -23.39
N PRO A 104 14.13 15.45 -22.85
CA PRO A 104 15.29 14.93 -22.14
C PRO A 104 14.84 14.17 -20.89
N VAL A 105 15.56 13.08 -20.55
CA VAL A 105 15.34 12.30 -19.33
C VAL A 105 16.55 12.46 -18.42
N SER A 106 16.29 12.90 -17.19
CA SER A 106 17.28 13.07 -16.13
C SER A 106 17.35 11.84 -15.22
N VAL A 107 18.37 11.79 -14.36
CA VAL A 107 18.45 10.78 -13.28
C VAL A 107 17.29 10.96 -12.29
N GLN A 108 16.85 12.20 -12.04
CA GLN A 108 15.73 12.49 -11.16
C GLN A 108 14.42 11.89 -11.69
N ASP A 109 14.21 11.94 -13.01
CA ASP A 109 13.02 11.32 -13.64
C ASP A 109 12.97 9.81 -13.39
N LEU A 110 14.13 9.14 -13.33
CA LEU A 110 14.26 7.71 -13.05
C LEU A 110 14.07 7.36 -11.57
N GLN A 111 14.10 8.35 -10.67
CA GLN A 111 14.03 8.13 -9.22
C GLN A 111 12.68 8.57 -8.65
N ILE A 112 12.13 9.69 -9.14
CA ILE A 112 10.94 10.32 -8.58
C ILE A 112 9.66 9.61 -9.05
N ILE A 113 8.91 9.13 -8.07
CA ILE A 113 7.53 8.69 -8.18
C ILE A 113 6.64 9.90 -7.86
N THR A 114 5.79 10.26 -8.81
CA THR A 114 4.88 11.41 -8.71
C THR A 114 3.50 11.01 -8.18
N ALA A 115 2.69 12.00 -7.85
CA ALA A 115 1.28 11.81 -7.46
C ALA A 115 0.48 10.97 -8.46
N THR A 116 0.69 11.17 -9.77
CA THR A 116 -0.01 10.39 -10.81
C THR A 116 0.41 8.93 -10.80
N ASP A 117 1.70 8.65 -10.57
CA ASP A 117 2.22 7.29 -10.50
C ASP A 117 1.63 6.53 -9.28
N ILE A 118 1.52 7.22 -8.14
CA ILE A 118 0.92 6.68 -6.90
C ILE A 118 -0.59 6.47 -7.04
N ASP A 119 -1.35 7.44 -7.55
CA ASP A 119 -2.80 7.29 -7.73
C ASP A 119 -3.11 6.09 -8.64
N ALA A 120 -2.41 5.99 -9.78
CA ALA A 120 -2.54 4.86 -10.69
C ALA A 120 -2.17 3.53 -10.00
N ALA A 121 -1.09 3.50 -9.21
CA ALA A 121 -0.67 2.34 -8.45
C ALA A 121 -1.73 1.87 -7.44
N ILE A 122 -2.27 2.80 -6.66
CA ILE A 122 -3.27 2.51 -5.63
C ILE A 122 -4.55 1.96 -6.25
N ARG A 123 -5.07 2.61 -7.30
CA ARG A 123 -6.25 2.13 -8.02
C ARG A 123 -6.03 0.73 -8.55
N SER A 124 -4.87 0.49 -9.14
CA SER A 124 -4.50 -0.79 -9.74
C SER A 124 -4.32 -1.91 -8.69
N VAL A 125 -3.72 -1.61 -7.53
CA VAL A 125 -3.58 -2.57 -6.43
C VAL A 125 -4.93 -2.87 -5.78
N CYS A 126 -5.79 -1.87 -5.61
CA CYS A 126 -7.13 -2.08 -5.04
C CYS A 126 -8.05 -2.85 -6.00
N SER A 127 -7.96 -2.63 -7.31
CA SER A 127 -8.75 -3.40 -8.28
C SER A 127 -8.41 -4.89 -8.30
N ASP A 128 -7.19 -5.26 -7.91
CA ASP A 128 -6.77 -6.65 -7.80
C ASP A 128 -7.43 -7.37 -6.60
N ASN A 129 -8.02 -6.62 -5.65
CA ASN A 129 -8.71 -7.16 -4.49
C ASN A 129 -10.23 -6.97 -4.58
N ARG A 130 -10.96 -8.08 -4.70
CA ARG A 130 -12.44 -8.09 -4.80
C ARG A 130 -13.14 -7.43 -3.62
N ASP A 131 -12.55 -7.47 -2.42
CA ASP A 131 -13.15 -6.85 -1.23
C ASP A 131 -13.14 -5.31 -1.31
N MET A 132 -12.33 -4.75 -2.21
CA MET A 132 -12.24 -3.31 -2.46
C MET A 132 -13.10 -2.84 -3.63
N ALA A 133 -13.89 -3.73 -4.26
CA ALA A 133 -14.64 -3.38 -5.48
C ALA A 133 -15.66 -2.24 -5.30
N ALA A 134 -16.14 -2.02 -4.08
CA ALA A 134 -17.10 -0.97 -3.73
C ALA A 134 -16.46 0.28 -3.11
N ILE A 135 -15.13 0.37 -3.04
CA ILE A 135 -14.48 1.56 -2.50
C ILE A 135 -14.72 2.77 -3.42
N VAL A 136 -15.02 3.92 -2.82
CA VAL A 136 -15.15 5.20 -3.50
C VAL A 136 -13.93 6.05 -3.17
N TRP A 137 -13.33 6.66 -4.19
CA TRP A 137 -12.10 7.46 -4.10
C TRP A 137 -12.41 8.94 -3.91
#